data_AF-A0A1S6ESQ5-F1
#
_entry.id   AF-A0A1S6ESQ5-F1
#
_cell.length_a   1.000
_cell.length_b   1.000
_cell.length_c   1.000
_cell.angle_alpha   90.00
_cell.angle_beta   90.00
_cell.angle_gamma   90.00
#
_symmetry.space_group_name_H-M   'P 1'
#
loop_
_entity.id
_entity.type
_entity.pdbx_description
1 polymer ?
#
loop_
_entity_poly.entity_id
_entity_poly.type
_entity_poly.pdbx_seq_one_letter_code
_entity_poly.pdbx_strand_id
1 'polypeptide(L)'
;MIAHIKRRLGQYGALWVGAFLLAGLAILVATAFADLIVAVDLVLPVMLAGTALGLGIGVIATLLSGQAVGTKLIVLALAIVLSLPLLWAPVAAAVVLAFFADRSIEYSLIYAGFQIGISELLFPLDEWVRSGAVFGSVWALFQGIATVVGFISALSNIWPLLRRALGAEPAPAA
;
A
#
# COMPACT_ATOMS: atom_id res chain seq x y z
N MET A 1 13.74 15.26 15.48
CA MET A 1 13.13 13.93 15.63
C MET A 1 11.70 13.86 15.08
N ILE A 2 10.70 14.45 15.77
CA ILE A 2 9.26 14.31 15.41
C ILE A 2 8.96 14.76 13.97
N ALA A 3 9.54 15.88 13.53
CA ALA A 3 9.37 16.37 12.16
C ALA A 3 9.84 15.37 11.08
N HIS A 4 10.92 14.62 11.35
CA HIS A 4 11.43 13.62 10.42
C HIS A 4 10.48 12.42 10.32
N ILE A 5 9.99 11.94 11.47
CA ILE A 5 9.02 10.84 11.53
C ILE A 5 7.73 11.22 10.80
N LYS A 6 7.19 12.42 11.07
CA LYS A 6 5.98 12.93 10.38
C LYS A 6 6.17 12.99 8.86
N ARG A 7 7.33 13.46 8.41
CA ARG A 7 7.67 13.49 6.97
C ARG A 7 7.72 12.09 6.37
N ARG A 8 8.32 11.12 7.05
CA ARG A 8 8.38 9.72 6.57
C ARG A 8 7.01 9.06 6.52
N LEU A 9 6.19 9.28 7.54
CA LEU A 9 4.79 8.83 7.55
C LEU A 9 4.02 9.40 6.34
N GLY A 10 4.29 10.67 6.00
CA GLY A 10 3.74 11.31 4.82
C GLY A 10 4.19 10.69 3.50
N GLN A 11 5.46 10.31 3.40
CA GLN A 11 6.00 9.62 2.23
C GLN A 11 5.43 8.21 2.06
N TYR A 12 5.21 7.48 3.17
CA TYR A 12 4.54 6.18 3.12
C TYR A 12 3.08 6.32 2.69
N GLY A 13 2.35 7.32 3.20
CA GLY A 13 1.00 7.62 2.71
C GLY A 13 0.96 7.95 1.22
N ALA A 14 1.90 8.77 0.74
CA ALA A 14 2.03 9.09 -0.68
C ALA A 14 2.39 7.87 -1.53
N LEU A 15 3.29 7.01 -1.06
CA LEU A 15 3.66 5.76 -1.73
C LEU A 15 2.45 4.83 -1.84
N TRP A 16 1.65 4.71 -0.78
CA TRP A 16 0.42 3.93 -0.78
C TRP A 16 -0.55 4.40 -1.87
N VAL A 17 -0.85 5.70 -1.91
CA VAL A 17 -1.78 6.26 -2.91
C VAL A 17 -1.23 6.17 -4.31
N GLY A 18 0.06 6.50 -4.48
CA GLY A 18 0.75 6.40 -5.75
C GLY A 18 0.68 4.98 -6.30
N ALA A 19 1.00 3.98 -5.49
CA ALA A 19 0.94 2.59 -5.88
C ALA A 19 -0.49 2.14 -6.23
N PHE A 20 -1.49 2.53 -5.42
CA PHE A 20 -2.90 2.24 -5.69
C PHE A 20 -3.38 2.83 -7.03
N LEU A 21 -3.19 4.14 -7.22
CA LEU A 21 -3.66 4.84 -8.42
C LEU A 21 -2.91 4.40 -9.68
N LEU A 22 -1.59 4.24 -9.59
CA LEU A 22 -0.77 3.80 -10.72
C LEU A 22 -1.09 2.36 -11.11
N ALA A 23 -1.28 1.46 -10.13
CA ALA A 23 -1.68 0.09 -10.42
C ALA A 23 -3.06 0.04 -11.07
N GLY A 24 -4.03 0.77 -10.51
CA GLY A 24 -5.38 0.85 -11.08
C GLY A 24 -5.37 1.39 -12.51
N LEU A 25 -4.64 2.49 -12.76
CA LEU A 25 -4.50 3.06 -14.10
C LEU A 25 -3.81 2.08 -15.07
N ALA A 26 -2.71 1.46 -14.65
CA ALA A 26 -1.98 0.52 -15.49
C ALA A 26 -2.82 -0.72 -15.84
N ILE A 27 -3.59 -1.26 -14.87
CA ILE A 27 -4.52 -2.36 -15.11
C ILE A 27 -5.61 -1.92 -16.10
N LEU A 28 -6.24 -0.75 -15.91
CA LEU A 28 -7.26 -0.23 -16.82
C LEU A 28 -6.71 -0.07 -18.25
N VAL A 29 -5.51 0.49 -18.42
CA VAL A 29 -4.86 0.60 -19.73
C VAL A 29 -4.60 -0.78 -20.32
N ALA A 30 -4.10 -1.73 -19.53
CA ALA A 30 -3.83 -3.09 -19.99
C ALA A 30 -5.11 -3.84 -20.39
N THR A 31 -6.26 -3.55 -19.77
CA THR A 31 -7.55 -4.15 -20.13
C THR A 31 -8.06 -3.76 -21.52
N ALA A 32 -7.50 -2.69 -22.13
CA ALA A 32 -7.77 -2.38 -23.53
C ALA A 32 -7.18 -3.41 -24.50
N PHE A 33 -6.25 -4.26 -24.03
CA PHE A 33 -5.51 -5.23 -24.84
C PHE A 33 -5.66 -6.68 -24.38
N ALA A 34 -6.14 -6.92 -23.15
CA ALA A 34 -6.24 -8.24 -22.55
C ALA A 34 -7.45 -8.34 -21.60
N ASP A 35 -7.86 -9.57 -21.27
CA ASP A 35 -8.84 -9.79 -20.19
C ASP A 35 -8.30 -9.24 -18.85
N LEU A 36 -9.21 -8.80 -17.98
CA LEU A 36 -8.86 -8.20 -16.70
C LEU A 36 -7.91 -9.06 -15.87
N ILE A 37 -8.12 -10.38 -15.79
CA ILE A 37 -7.27 -11.25 -14.96
C ILE A 37 -5.85 -11.31 -15.53
N VAL A 38 -5.72 -11.38 -16.86
CA VAL A 38 -4.42 -11.35 -17.55
C VAL A 38 -3.73 -10.00 -17.36
N ALA A 39 -4.48 -8.90 -17.47
CA ALA A 39 -3.97 -7.56 -17.22
C ALA A 39 -3.47 -7.39 -15.77
N VAL A 40 -4.21 -7.92 -14.80
CA VAL A 40 -3.80 -7.96 -13.39
C VAL A 40 -2.50 -8.75 -13.22
N ASP A 41 -2.43 -9.98 -13.76
CA ASP A 41 -1.24 -10.83 -13.63
C ASP A 41 0.01 -10.24 -14.31
N LEU A 42 -0.17 -9.39 -15.33
CA LEU A 42 0.90 -8.66 -15.97
C LEU A 42 1.38 -7.47 -15.14
N VAL A 43 0.46 -6.66 -14.61
CA VAL A 43 0.76 -5.37 -13.96
C VAL A 43 1.16 -5.55 -12.50
N LEU A 44 0.49 -6.45 -11.78
CA LEU A 44 0.60 -6.58 -10.33
C LEU A 44 2.02 -6.92 -9.85
N PRO A 45 2.79 -7.84 -10.49
CA PRO A 45 4.17 -8.11 -10.10
C PRO A 45 5.08 -6.88 -10.18
N VAL A 46 4.93 -6.10 -11.25
CA VAL A 46 5.72 -4.88 -11.48
C VAL A 46 5.38 -3.82 -10.43
N MET A 47 4.09 -3.65 -10.12
CA MET A 47 3.64 -2.67 -9.13
C MET A 47 4.01 -3.07 -7.70
N LEU A 48 3.95 -4.35 -7.36
CA LEU A 48 4.43 -4.88 -6.08
C LEU A 48 5.94 -4.65 -5.93
N ALA A 49 6.72 -5.02 -6.94
CA ALA A 49 8.18 -4.80 -6.94
C ALA A 49 8.52 -3.31 -6.84
N GLY A 50 7.85 -2.44 -7.61
CA GLY A 50 8.04 -1.00 -7.56
C GLY A 50 7.71 -0.40 -6.18
N THR A 51 6.65 -0.88 -5.54
CA THR A 51 6.26 -0.45 -4.19
C THR A 51 7.29 -0.90 -3.15
N ALA A 52 7.76 -2.16 -3.23
CA ALA A 52 8.82 -2.68 -2.37
C ALA A 52 10.13 -1.88 -2.53
N LEU A 53 10.49 -1.54 -3.77
CA LEU A 53 11.65 -0.70 -4.06
C LEU A 53 11.49 0.71 -3.49
N GLY A 54 10.32 1.34 -3.64
CA GLY A 54 10.02 2.65 -3.07
C GLY A 54 10.19 2.68 -1.54
N LEU A 55 9.68 1.64 -0.86
CA LEU A 55 9.88 1.46 0.59
C LEU A 55 11.36 1.27 0.92
N GLY A 56 12.07 0.41 0.19
CA GLY A 56 13.49 0.13 0.37
C GLY A 56 14.36 1.39 0.22
N ILE A 57 14.11 2.22 -0.80
CA ILE A 57 14.76 3.51 -0.99
C ILE A 57 14.53 4.42 0.23
N GLY A 58 13.30 4.47 0.75
CA GLY A 58 12.95 5.24 1.95
C GLY A 58 13.73 4.80 3.19
N VAL A 59 13.90 3.49 3.37
CA VAL A 59 14.69 2.89 4.46
C VAL A 59 16.18 3.22 4.30
N ILE A 60 16.76 2.97 3.13
CA ILE A 60 18.19 3.25 2.85
C ILE A 60 18.48 4.74 3.06
N ALA A 61 17.64 5.63 2.54
CA ALA A 61 17.78 7.07 2.73
C ALA A 61 17.70 7.48 4.21
N THR A 62 16.97 6.72 5.05
CA THR A 62 16.90 6.96 6.50
C THR A 62 18.18 6.49 7.19
N LEU A 63 18.71 5.33 6.80
CA LEU A 63 19.97 4.80 7.35
C LEU A 63 21.15 5.71 7.04
N LEU A 64 21.21 6.28 5.83
CA LEU A 64 22.24 7.22 5.40
C LEU A 64 22.07 8.64 5.97
N SER A 65 20.94 8.95 6.61
CA SER A 65 20.71 10.29 7.15
C SER A 65 21.54 10.55 8.42
N GLY A 66 21.86 11.82 8.68
CA GLY A 66 22.53 12.27 9.92
C GLY A 66 21.62 12.30 11.16
N GLN A 67 20.49 11.58 11.17
CA GLN A 67 19.58 11.52 12.32
C GLN A 67 20.15 10.64 13.45
N ALA A 68 19.71 10.89 14.69
CA ALA A 68 20.04 10.05 15.83
C ALA A 68 19.57 8.60 15.63
N VAL A 69 20.32 7.64 16.22
CA VAL A 69 20.05 6.19 16.10
C VAL A 69 18.61 5.86 16.50
N GLY A 70 18.11 6.42 17.60
CA GLY A 70 16.72 6.18 18.04
C GLY A 70 15.67 6.60 17.00
N THR A 71 15.90 7.69 16.27
CA THR A 71 14.99 8.11 15.18
C THR A 71 15.03 7.13 14.02
N LYS A 72 16.21 6.60 13.67
CA LYS A 72 16.37 5.59 12.61
C LYS A 72 15.63 4.30 12.98
N LEU A 73 15.78 3.83 14.22
CA LEU A 73 15.10 2.63 14.72
C LEU A 73 13.57 2.79 14.68
N ILE A 74 13.04 3.94 15.10
CA ILE A 74 11.60 4.21 15.03
C ILE A 74 11.11 4.17 13.58
N VAL A 75 11.82 4.82 12.65
CA VAL A 75 11.43 4.82 11.23
C VAL A 75 11.54 3.43 10.61
N LEU A 76 12.53 2.63 11.02
CA LEU A 76 12.69 1.26 10.57
C LEU A 76 11.55 0.37 11.09
N ALA A 77 11.22 0.47 12.37
CA ALA A 77 10.08 -0.23 12.97
C ALA A 77 8.77 0.15 12.25
N LEU A 78 8.58 1.44 11.97
CA LEU A 78 7.44 1.93 11.20
C LEU A 78 7.42 1.36 9.77
N ALA A 79 8.57 1.29 9.09
CA ALA A 79 8.68 0.71 7.76
C ALA A 79 8.32 -0.79 7.75
N ILE A 80 8.73 -1.53 8.79
CA ILE A 80 8.37 -2.95 8.96
C ILE A 80 6.86 -3.08 9.15
N VAL A 81 6.27 -2.32 10.09
CA VAL A 81 4.83 -2.37 10.37
C VAL A 81 4.00 -1.97 9.15
N LEU A 82 4.45 -0.97 8.38
CA LEU A 82 3.73 -0.49 7.21
C LEU A 82 4.05 -1.25 5.92
N SER A 83 5.02 -2.17 5.93
CA SER A 83 5.41 -2.91 4.72
C SER A 83 4.21 -3.63 4.09
N LEU A 84 3.46 -4.36 4.91
CA LEU A 84 2.31 -5.15 4.49
C LEU A 84 1.16 -4.25 3.99
N PRO A 85 0.71 -3.22 4.74
CA PRO A 85 -0.24 -2.23 4.21
C PRO A 85 0.20 -1.55 2.91
N LEU A 86 1.49 -1.25 2.74
CA LEU A 86 2.01 -0.61 1.53
C LEU A 86 1.94 -1.55 0.32
N LEU A 87 2.37 -2.80 0.48
CA LEU A 87 2.28 -3.80 -0.58
C LEU A 87 0.84 -4.18 -0.92
N TRP A 88 -0.11 -3.98 0.00
CA TRP A 88 -1.53 -4.13 -0.28
C TRP A 88 -2.08 -3.08 -1.25
N ALA A 89 -1.49 -1.88 -1.33
CA ALA A 89 -2.02 -0.80 -2.17
C ALA A 89 -2.26 -1.19 -3.65
N PRO A 90 -1.28 -1.75 -4.38
CA PRO A 90 -1.51 -2.18 -5.77
C PRO A 90 -2.50 -3.36 -5.87
N VAL A 91 -2.54 -4.24 -4.87
CA VAL A 91 -3.46 -5.38 -4.81
C VAL A 91 -4.90 -4.91 -4.59
N ALA A 92 -5.10 -3.94 -3.70
CA ALA A 92 -6.39 -3.32 -3.44
C ALA A 92 -6.96 -2.68 -4.71
N ALA A 93 -6.13 -2.05 -5.54
CA ALA A 93 -6.56 -1.52 -6.82
C ALA A 93 -7.08 -2.62 -7.75
N ALA A 94 -6.37 -3.75 -7.85
CA ALA A 94 -6.80 -4.91 -8.63
C ALA A 94 -8.11 -5.51 -8.11
N VAL A 95 -8.27 -5.65 -6.78
CA VAL A 95 -9.50 -6.15 -6.14
C VAL A 95 -10.68 -5.24 -6.45
N VAL A 96 -10.51 -3.91 -6.34
CA VAL A 96 -11.56 -2.94 -6.65
C VAL A 96 -11.98 -3.03 -8.12
N LEU A 97 -11.03 -3.14 -9.04
CA LEU A 97 -11.33 -3.27 -10.47
C LEU A 97 -12.03 -4.61 -10.79
N ALA A 98 -11.60 -5.71 -10.19
CA ALA A 98 -12.24 -7.02 -10.34
C ALA A 98 -13.68 -7.00 -9.83
N PHE A 99 -13.93 -6.36 -8.68
CA PHE A 99 -15.29 -6.15 -8.16
C PHE A 99 -16.17 -5.39 -9.16
N PHE A 100 -15.69 -4.27 -9.71
CA PHE A 100 -16.47 -3.48 -10.68
C PHE A 100 -16.66 -4.19 -12.02
N ALA A 101 -15.78 -5.11 -12.39
CA ALA A 101 -15.89 -5.91 -13.59
C ALA A 101 -16.70 -7.21 -13.40
N ASP A 102 -17.25 -7.45 -12.21
CA ASP A 102 -17.94 -8.69 -11.84
C ASP A 102 -17.09 -9.95 -12.11
N ARG A 103 -15.78 -9.84 -11.83
CA ARG A 103 -14.80 -10.92 -11.96
C ARG A 103 -14.25 -11.27 -10.59
N SER A 104 -14.09 -12.57 -10.32
CA SER A 104 -13.37 -12.99 -9.12
C SER A 104 -11.87 -12.74 -9.29
N ILE A 105 -11.29 -11.94 -8.39
CA ILE A 105 -9.85 -11.72 -8.32
C ILE A 105 -9.08 -12.98 -7.96
N GLU A 106 -9.74 -13.99 -7.38
CA GLU A 106 -9.16 -15.27 -6.97
C GLU A 106 -8.61 -16.08 -8.16
N TYR A 107 -9.03 -15.76 -9.39
CA TYR A 107 -8.47 -16.35 -10.61
C TYR A 107 -7.09 -15.79 -10.99
N SER A 108 -6.66 -14.67 -10.40
CA SER A 108 -5.31 -14.13 -10.61
C SER A 108 -4.29 -14.96 -9.83
N LEU A 109 -3.29 -15.46 -10.54
CA LEU A 109 -2.19 -16.21 -9.93
C LEU A 109 -1.35 -15.32 -9.01
N ILE A 110 -1.18 -14.05 -9.37
CA ILE A 110 -0.36 -13.11 -8.59
C ILE A 110 -1.09 -12.69 -7.31
N TYR A 111 -2.41 -12.45 -7.37
CA TYR A 111 -3.22 -12.21 -6.18
C TYR A 111 -3.19 -13.41 -5.23
N ALA A 112 -3.41 -14.62 -5.75
CA ALA A 112 -3.38 -15.85 -4.95
C ALA A 112 -2.00 -16.05 -4.31
N GLY A 113 -0.92 -15.86 -5.06
CA GLY A 113 0.45 -15.93 -4.54
C GLY A 113 0.73 -14.89 -3.45
N PHE A 114 0.24 -13.66 -3.61
CA PHE A 114 0.34 -12.63 -2.57
C PHE A 114 -0.42 -13.05 -1.30
N GLN A 115 -1.65 -13.54 -1.42
CA GLN A 115 -2.43 -14.04 -0.30
C GLN A 115 -1.73 -15.20 0.41
N ILE A 116 -1.18 -16.16 -0.34
CA ILE A 116 -0.41 -17.29 0.21
C ILE A 116 0.81 -16.76 0.97
N GLY A 117 1.60 -15.86 0.38
CA GLY A 117 2.79 -15.31 1.03
C GLY A 117 2.48 -14.59 2.34
N ILE A 118 1.37 -13.85 2.42
CA ILE A 118 0.91 -13.26 3.69
C ILE A 118 0.48 -14.36 4.66
N SER A 119 -0.24 -15.37 4.18
CA SER A 119 -0.68 -16.48 5.00
C SER A 119 0.51 -17.16 5.66
N GLU A 120 1.55 -17.50 4.89
CA GLU A 120 2.79 -18.11 5.41
C GLU A 120 3.50 -17.23 6.44
N LEU A 121 3.47 -15.90 6.26
CA LEU A 121 4.04 -14.95 7.22
C LEU A 121 3.25 -14.90 8.54
N LEU A 122 1.92 -15.04 8.47
CA LEU A 122 1.02 -14.96 9.62
C LEU A 122 0.77 -16.33 10.28
N PHE A 123 0.96 -17.45 9.58
CA PHE A 123 0.74 -18.81 10.07
C PHE A 123 1.45 -19.15 11.39
N PRO A 124 2.72 -18.75 11.61
CA PRO A 124 3.40 -18.97 12.90
C PRO A 124 2.70 -18.27 14.09
N LEU A 125 1.88 -17.25 13.82
CA LEU A 125 1.07 -16.56 14.83
C LEU A 125 -0.25 -17.32 15.11
N ASP A 126 -0.74 -18.12 14.15
CA ASP A 126 -1.99 -18.89 14.25
C ASP A 126 -1.81 -20.20 15.06
N GLU A 127 -0.60 -20.79 15.07
CA GLU A 127 -0.27 -21.89 16.00
C GLU A 127 -0.44 -21.48 17.47
N TRP A 128 -0.38 -20.17 17.76
CA TRP A 128 -0.65 -19.61 19.09
C TRP A 128 -2.14 -19.43 19.40
N VAL A 129 -3.04 -19.42 18.40
CA VAL A 129 -4.45 -18.99 18.54
C VAL A 129 -5.50 -20.08 18.26
N ARG A 130 -5.13 -21.25 17.69
CA ARG A 130 -6.01 -22.43 17.49
C ARG A 130 -7.41 -22.08 16.92
N SER A 131 -7.54 -21.89 15.60
CA SER A 131 -8.59 -22.55 14.78
C SER A 131 -8.65 -22.01 13.35
N GLY A 132 -8.71 -22.91 12.36
CA GLY A 132 -8.70 -22.58 10.93
C GLY A 132 -9.89 -21.77 10.39
N ALA A 133 -10.93 -21.49 11.19
CA ALA A 133 -12.01 -20.55 10.83
C ALA A 133 -11.61 -19.07 11.00
N VAL A 134 -10.50 -18.82 11.70
CA VAL A 134 -9.99 -17.48 11.99
C VAL A 134 -9.34 -16.85 10.75
N PHE A 135 -8.84 -17.64 9.80
CA PHE A 135 -8.10 -17.14 8.63
C PHE A 135 -8.89 -16.16 7.75
N GLY A 136 -10.09 -16.53 7.27
CA GLY A 136 -10.91 -15.64 6.45
C GLY A 136 -11.26 -14.34 7.18
N SER A 137 -11.44 -14.44 8.50
CA SER A 137 -11.73 -13.29 9.37
C SER A 137 -10.50 -12.40 9.56
N VAL A 138 -9.31 -12.98 9.76
CA VAL A 138 -8.03 -12.25 9.87
C VAL A 138 -7.65 -11.60 8.56
N TRP A 139 -7.88 -12.28 7.44
CA TRP A 139 -7.66 -11.74 6.11
C TRP A 139 -8.59 -10.55 5.84
N ALA A 140 -9.90 -10.70 6.09
CA ALA A 140 -10.85 -9.59 5.98
C ALA A 140 -10.52 -8.42 6.93
N LEU A 141 -10.09 -8.72 8.16
CA LEU A 141 -9.68 -7.72 9.14
C LEU A 141 -8.40 -7.00 8.69
N PHE A 142 -7.42 -7.73 8.17
CA PHE A 142 -6.20 -7.17 7.60
C PHE A 142 -6.53 -6.26 6.42
N GLN A 143 -7.36 -6.72 5.46
CA GLN A 143 -7.80 -5.91 4.33
C GLN A 143 -8.52 -4.64 4.80
N GLY A 144 -9.40 -4.77 5.78
CA GLY A 144 -10.11 -3.63 6.39
C GLY A 144 -9.17 -2.63 7.02
N ILE A 145 -8.26 -3.08 7.91
CA ILE A 145 -7.31 -2.21 8.61
C ILE A 145 -6.33 -1.59 7.61
N ALA A 146 -5.76 -2.37 6.69
CA ALA A 146 -4.81 -1.88 5.69
C ALA A 146 -5.45 -0.83 4.77
N THR A 147 -6.71 -1.04 4.39
CA THR A 147 -7.47 -0.09 3.57
C THR A 147 -7.82 1.16 4.36
N VAL A 148 -8.33 1.05 5.59
CA VAL A 148 -8.69 2.21 6.42
C VAL A 148 -7.45 3.02 6.81
N VAL A 149 -6.39 2.37 7.26
CA VAL A 149 -5.13 3.04 7.63
C VAL A 149 -4.46 3.64 6.39
N GLY A 150 -4.42 2.90 5.29
CA GLY A 150 -3.93 3.37 4.00
C GLY A 150 -4.69 4.61 3.52
N PHE A 151 -6.02 4.55 3.55
CA PHE A 151 -6.92 5.63 3.15
C PHE A 151 -6.86 6.86 4.07
N ILE A 152 -6.82 6.68 5.40
CA ILE A 152 -6.71 7.81 6.34
C ILE A 152 -5.34 8.46 6.22
N SER A 153 -4.27 7.67 6.06
CA SER A 153 -2.92 8.18 5.84
C SER A 153 -2.82 8.93 4.50
N ALA A 154 -3.43 8.38 3.46
CA ALA A 154 -3.58 9.00 2.15
C ALA A 154 -4.31 10.35 2.25
N LEU A 155 -5.51 10.35 2.84
CA LEU A 155 -6.36 11.53 2.96
C LEU A 155 -5.68 12.62 3.78
N SER A 156 -5.04 12.26 4.90
CA SER A 156 -4.31 13.21 5.74
C SER A 156 -3.13 13.89 5.03
N ASN A 157 -2.47 13.17 4.11
CA ASN A 157 -1.33 13.69 3.36
C ASN A 157 -1.73 14.41 2.06
N ILE A 158 -2.85 14.02 1.44
CA ILE A 158 -3.35 14.62 0.20
C ILE A 158 -4.25 15.82 0.49
N TRP A 159 -4.90 15.89 1.65
CA TRP A 159 -5.77 17.01 2.03
C TRP A 159 -5.14 18.40 1.83
N PRO A 160 -3.86 18.66 2.16
CA PRO A 160 -3.21 19.94 1.89
C PRO A 160 -2.95 20.21 0.40
N LEU A 161 -2.85 19.18 -0.44
CA LEU A 161 -2.73 19.31 -1.89
C LEU A 161 -4.10 19.53 -2.52
N LEU A 162 -5.10 18.78 -2.07
CA LEU A 162 -6.49 18.93 -2.49
C LEU A 162 -7.02 20.32 -2.14
N ARG A 163 -6.76 20.82 -0.93
CA ARG A 163 -7.16 22.19 -0.54
C ARG A 163 -6.50 23.27 -1.39
N ARG A 164 -5.27 23.03 -1.86
CA ARG A 164 -4.52 23.97 -2.73
C ARG A 164 -5.02 23.92 -4.17
N ALA A 165 -5.47 22.76 -4.64
CA ALA A 165 -6.06 22.61 -5.96
C ALA A 165 -7.51 23.12 -6.01
N LEU A 166 -8.27 22.97 -4.91
CA LEU A 166 -9.68 23.38 -4.79
C LEU A 166 -9.85 24.80 -4.23
N GLY A 167 -8.83 25.33 -3.54
CA GLY A 167 -8.80 26.70 -3.07
C GLY A 167 -7.75 27.48 -3.85
N ALA A 168 -8.18 28.37 -4.74
CA ALA A 168 -7.32 29.45 -5.21
C ALA A 168 -6.85 30.24 -3.98
N GLU A 169 -5.60 30.05 -3.55
CA GLU A 169 -4.98 30.92 -2.55
C GLU A 169 -4.94 32.34 -3.17
N PRO A 170 -5.63 33.36 -2.60
CA PRO A 170 -5.42 34.73 -3.01
C PRO A 170 -3.94 35.04 -2.81
N ALA A 171 -3.27 35.51 -3.86
CA ALA A 171 -1.89 35.92 -3.79
C ALA A 171 -1.70 36.86 -2.58
N PRO A 172 -0.63 36.70 -1.79
CA PRO A 172 -0.35 37.64 -0.72
C PRO A 172 -0.20 39.03 -1.35
N ALA A 173 -1.10 39.94 -0.98
CA ALA A 173 -1.05 41.33 -1.40
C ALA A 173 0.29 41.91 -0.95
N ALA A 174 1.04 42.44 -1.93
CA ALA A 174 2.27 43.18 -1.73
C ALA A 174 2.03 44.51 -1.02
#